data_AF-A0A955EW54-F1
#
_entry.id   AF-A0A955EW54-F1
#
_cell.length_a   1.000
_cell.length_b   1.000
_cell.length_c   1.000
_cell.angle_alpha   90.00
_cell.angle_beta   90.00
_cell.angle_gamma   90.00
#
_symmetry.space_group_name_H-M   'P 1'
#
loop_
_entity.id
_entity.type
_entity.pdbx_description
1 polymer ?
#
loop_
_entity_poly.entity_id
_entity_poly.type
_entity_poly.pdbx_seq_one_letter_code
_entity_poly.pdbx_strand_id
1 'polypeptide(L)'
;MRANDTGLSAHFMGLGVAAWAMVCLSACLPAEALSSQVVDSASLRVELLNMLARDQRARNPDSLLRMSDSDRERAVSEAMALAAVHGERLKSIVAAVGWPTPALVGEDGVRAAFTLLQHADHDPEFQERMLPLLQDAAYRGETPRRDVAYLTDRIRRWRGRPQVYGTQYDIARDRAGREIRDANGRPTYLAPLVEDLADLDARRATMDLGPWIEYEYRMARLQNRAPFERARTPQDSSDTR
;
A
#
# COMPACT_ATOMS: atom_id res chain seq x y z
N MET A 1 50.89 -62.83 43.92
CA MET A 1 49.94 -63.73 43.23
C MET A 1 49.94 -63.32 41.77
N ARG A 2 50.75 -63.98 40.93
CA ARG A 2 50.36 -65.04 39.97
C ARG A 2 49.22 -64.57 39.05
N ALA A 3 49.49 -64.30 37.77
CA ALA A 3 49.46 -65.27 36.64
C ALA A 3 48.00 -65.74 36.40
N ASN A 4 47.47 -65.98 35.21
CA ASN A 4 47.91 -66.03 33.82
C ASN A 4 46.60 -66.32 33.01
N ASP A 5 46.72 -66.44 31.69
CA ASP A 5 45.94 -67.39 30.86
C ASP A 5 44.45 -67.13 30.60
N THR A 6 43.82 -67.52 29.49
CA THR A 6 44.14 -67.99 28.12
C THR A 6 42.76 -68.25 27.48
N GLY A 7 42.65 -68.29 26.15
CA GLY A 7 41.55 -69.01 25.48
C GLY A 7 41.06 -68.32 24.22
N LEU A 8 41.66 -68.62 23.07
CA LEU A 8 41.23 -69.63 22.09
C LEU A 8 40.08 -69.17 21.17
N SER A 9 40.51 -68.75 19.97
CA SER A 9 40.10 -69.23 18.64
C SER A 9 38.75 -69.93 18.46
N ALA A 10 37.95 -69.43 17.50
CA ALA A 10 37.28 -70.29 16.52
C ALA A 10 37.04 -69.52 15.21
N HIS A 11 37.59 -70.09 14.14
CA HIS A 11 37.35 -69.74 12.74
C HIS A 11 35.87 -69.86 12.36
N PHE A 12 35.40 -69.02 11.44
CA PHE A 12 34.68 -69.51 10.25
C PHE A 12 34.83 -68.52 9.09
N MET A 13 35.63 -68.93 8.10
CA MET A 13 35.60 -68.41 6.74
C MET A 13 34.27 -68.82 6.09
N GLY A 14 33.62 -67.88 5.42
CA GLY A 14 32.48 -68.14 4.55
C GLY A 14 32.44 -67.10 3.44
N LEU A 15 33.08 -67.43 2.31
CA LEU A 15 33.02 -66.69 1.05
C LEU A 15 31.59 -66.71 0.49
N GLY A 16 31.09 -65.55 0.09
CA GLY A 16 29.82 -65.40 -0.63
C GLY A 16 29.88 -64.16 -1.53
N VAL A 17 30.32 -64.37 -2.77
CA VAL A 17 30.39 -63.36 -3.82
C VAL A 17 28.99 -63.07 -4.34
N ALA A 18 28.55 -61.82 -4.29
CA ALA A 18 27.48 -61.32 -5.16
C ALA A 18 27.67 -59.82 -5.39
N ALA A 19 28.06 -59.50 -6.62
CA ALA A 19 28.31 -58.16 -7.12
C ALA A 19 27.02 -57.35 -7.23
N TRP A 20 27.01 -56.15 -6.65
CA TRP A 20 26.16 -55.04 -7.10
C TRP A 20 27.04 -53.81 -7.23
N ALA A 21 27.55 -53.60 -8.44
CA ALA A 21 28.15 -52.34 -8.84
C ALA A 21 27.05 -51.28 -8.95
N MET A 22 27.09 -50.27 -8.07
CA MET A 22 26.35 -49.03 -8.30
C MET A 22 27.37 -47.89 -8.36
N VAL A 23 27.90 -47.69 -9.57
CA VAL A 23 28.42 -46.41 -10.00
C VAL A 23 27.22 -45.47 -10.09
N CYS A 24 27.25 -44.33 -9.39
CA CYS A 24 27.02 -43.02 -10.01
C CYS A 24 27.09 -41.88 -8.98
N LEU A 25 28.03 -40.98 -9.28
CA LEU A 25 28.00 -39.54 -9.09
C LEU A 25 27.82 -38.97 -7.68
N SER A 26 28.93 -38.36 -7.22
CA SER A 26 28.85 -37.04 -6.59
C SER A 26 27.97 -36.11 -7.45
N ALA A 27 26.70 -36.00 -7.11
CA ALA A 27 25.94 -34.80 -7.43
C ALA A 27 26.28 -33.79 -6.34
N CYS A 28 27.38 -33.06 -6.55
CA CYS A 28 27.45 -31.68 -6.08
C CYS A 28 26.23 -31.01 -6.72
N LEU A 29 25.15 -30.85 -5.94
CA LEU A 29 24.00 -30.07 -6.38
C LEU A 29 24.57 -28.72 -6.81
N PRO A 30 24.45 -28.31 -8.09
CA PRO A 30 24.70 -26.92 -8.39
C PRO A 30 23.74 -26.14 -7.50
N ALA A 31 24.29 -25.15 -6.78
CA ALA A 31 23.48 -24.12 -6.17
C ALA A 31 22.54 -23.63 -7.27
N GLU A 32 21.28 -24.05 -7.21
CA GLU A 32 20.27 -23.67 -8.17
C GLU A 32 20.30 -22.16 -8.19
N ALA A 33 20.58 -21.66 -9.39
CA ALA A 33 20.66 -20.25 -9.69
C ALA A 33 19.46 -19.57 -9.05
N LEU A 34 19.72 -18.80 -7.99
CA LEU A 34 18.88 -17.69 -7.61
C LEU A 34 18.81 -16.83 -8.88
N SER A 35 17.74 -17.06 -9.65
CA SER A 35 17.37 -16.24 -10.76
C SER A 35 17.16 -14.85 -10.20
N SER A 36 18.22 -14.05 -10.21
CA SER A 36 18.08 -12.61 -10.23
C SER A 36 17.40 -12.32 -11.55
N GLN A 37 16.06 -12.38 -11.56
CA GLN A 37 15.31 -11.64 -12.54
C GLN A 37 15.78 -10.21 -12.35
N VAL A 38 16.69 -9.78 -13.23
CA VAL A 38 17.01 -8.37 -13.38
C VAL A 38 15.68 -7.75 -13.74
N VAL A 39 15.02 -7.15 -12.75
CA VAL A 39 13.77 -6.44 -12.97
C VAL A 39 14.15 -5.34 -13.95
N ASP A 40 13.69 -5.49 -15.19
CA ASP A 40 13.99 -4.51 -16.22
C ASP A 40 13.29 -3.21 -15.82
N SER A 41 14.09 -2.27 -15.30
CA SER A 41 13.67 -0.94 -14.84
C SER A 41 12.76 -0.22 -15.82
N ALA A 42 13.06 -0.30 -17.12
CA ALA A 42 12.25 0.32 -18.17
C ALA A 42 10.88 -0.36 -18.28
N SER A 43 10.84 -1.69 -18.21
CA SER A 43 9.60 -2.46 -18.20
C SER A 43 8.73 -2.16 -16.98
N LEU A 44 9.33 -2.02 -15.79
CA LEU A 44 8.60 -1.79 -14.54
C LEU A 44 8.00 -0.38 -14.48
N ARG A 45 8.73 0.64 -14.92
CA ARG A 45 8.21 2.00 -15.04
C ARG A 45 6.98 2.03 -15.96
N VAL A 46 7.10 1.43 -17.15
CA VAL A 46 6.00 1.37 -18.12
C VAL A 46 4.80 0.63 -17.53
N GLU A 47 5.03 -0.46 -16.80
CA GLU A 47 3.97 -1.19 -16.13
C GLU A 47 3.21 -0.34 -15.10
N LEU A 48 3.91 0.33 -14.18
CA LEU A 48 3.32 1.19 -13.16
C LEU A 48 2.50 2.34 -13.77
N LEU A 49 3.02 2.97 -14.83
CA LEU A 49 2.31 4.03 -15.54
C LEU A 49 1.04 3.51 -16.24
N ASN A 50 1.09 2.31 -16.83
CA ASN A 50 -0.08 1.68 -17.45
C ASN A 50 -1.12 1.24 -16.43
N MET A 51 -0.70 0.80 -15.24
CA MET A 51 -1.62 0.55 -14.11
C MET A 51 -2.29 1.85 -13.69
N LEU A 52 -1.52 2.91 -13.43
CA LEU A 52 -2.05 4.21 -13.05
C LEU A 52 -3.03 4.77 -14.10
N ALA A 53 -2.69 4.68 -15.40
CA ALA A 53 -3.55 5.19 -16.46
C ALA A 53 -4.91 4.49 -16.49
N ARG A 54 -4.95 3.17 -16.27
CA ARG A 54 -6.19 2.39 -16.17
C ARG A 54 -6.97 2.76 -14.92
N ASP A 55 -6.28 2.86 -13.79
CA ASP A 55 -6.84 3.23 -12.50
C ASP A 55 -7.55 4.60 -12.53
N GLN A 56 -6.90 5.61 -13.13
CA GLN A 56 -7.43 6.96 -13.27
C GLN A 56 -8.60 7.03 -14.27
N ARG A 57 -8.53 6.25 -15.36
CA ARG A 57 -9.64 6.17 -16.34
C ARG A 57 -10.91 5.64 -15.70
N ALA A 58 -10.80 4.62 -14.85
CA ALA A 58 -11.94 4.05 -14.13
C ALA A 58 -12.56 5.02 -13.11
N ARG A 59 -11.80 6.02 -12.65
CA ARG A 59 -12.20 7.01 -11.62
C ARG A 59 -12.49 8.39 -12.18
N ASN A 60 -12.62 8.54 -13.49
CA ASN A 60 -12.80 9.85 -14.11
C ASN A 60 -14.11 10.52 -13.64
N PRO A 61 -14.05 11.63 -12.88
CA PRO A 61 -15.24 12.25 -12.29
C PRO A 61 -16.21 12.78 -13.33
N ASP A 62 -15.73 13.27 -14.47
CA ASP A 62 -16.55 13.78 -15.57
C ASP A 62 -17.37 12.67 -16.25
N SER A 63 -16.85 11.44 -16.23
CA SER A 63 -17.57 10.27 -16.72
C SER A 63 -18.65 9.87 -15.73
N LEU A 64 -18.32 9.79 -14.45
CA LEU A 64 -19.23 9.37 -13.38
C LEU A 64 -20.39 10.35 -13.17
N LEU A 65 -20.18 11.66 -13.35
CA LEU A 65 -21.22 12.68 -13.19
C LEU A 65 -22.30 12.63 -14.28
N ARG A 66 -22.00 12.06 -15.45
CA ARG A 66 -22.93 11.97 -16.58
C ARG A 66 -23.73 10.66 -16.60
N MET A 67 -23.42 9.74 -15.68
CA MET A 67 -24.05 8.42 -15.60
C MET A 67 -25.33 8.46 -14.77
N SER A 68 -26.23 7.51 -15.04
CA SER A 68 -27.34 7.20 -14.13
C SER A 68 -26.78 6.71 -12.78
N ASP A 69 -27.59 6.74 -11.72
CA ASP A 69 -27.13 6.30 -10.40
C ASP A 69 -26.67 4.83 -10.41
N SER A 70 -27.39 3.94 -11.08
CA SER A 70 -27.05 2.51 -11.17
C SER A 70 -25.78 2.26 -12.01
N ASP A 71 -25.57 3.02 -13.08
CA ASP A 71 -24.34 2.93 -13.87
C ASP A 71 -23.14 3.48 -13.11
N ARG A 72 -23.34 4.56 -12.34
CA ARG A 72 -22.31 5.12 -11.47
C ARG A 72 -21.90 4.15 -10.37
N GLU A 73 -22.87 3.50 -9.72
CA GLU A 73 -22.61 2.45 -8.72
C GLU A 73 -21.79 1.30 -9.31
N ARG A 74 -22.15 0.84 -10.52
CA ARG A 74 -21.40 -0.19 -11.24
C ARG A 74 -19.96 0.25 -11.55
N ALA A 75 -19.79 1.46 -12.08
CA ALA A 75 -18.46 2.01 -12.39
C ALA A 75 -17.57 2.15 -11.15
N VAL A 76 -18.14 2.58 -10.01
CA VAL A 76 -17.42 2.62 -8.72
C VAL A 76 -17.00 1.21 -8.30
N SER A 77 -17.90 0.23 -8.39
CA SER A 77 -17.59 -1.17 -8.07
C SER A 77 -16.47 -1.74 -8.96
N GLU A 78 -16.49 -1.45 -10.26
CA GLU A 78 -15.45 -1.86 -11.20
C GLU A 78 -14.10 -1.21 -10.88
N ALA A 79 -14.10 0.09 -10.55
CA ALA A 79 -12.89 0.80 -10.14
C ALA A 79 -12.29 0.23 -8.85
N MET A 80 -13.13 -0.17 -7.89
CA MET A 80 -12.69 -0.85 -6.66
C MET A 80 -12.09 -2.22 -6.96
N ALA A 81 -12.74 -3.03 -7.81
CA ALA A 81 -12.21 -4.33 -8.23
C ALA A 81 -10.86 -4.19 -8.95
N LEU A 82 -10.72 -3.18 -9.82
CA LEU A 82 -9.45 -2.89 -10.49
C LEU A 82 -8.36 -2.46 -9.51
N ALA A 83 -8.68 -1.65 -8.50
CA ALA A 83 -7.72 -1.31 -7.44
C ALA A 83 -7.30 -2.52 -6.61
N ALA A 84 -8.16 -3.52 -6.41
CA ALA A 84 -7.76 -4.77 -5.78
C ALA A 84 -6.70 -5.51 -6.61
N VAL A 85 -6.93 -5.63 -7.93
CA VAL A 85 -5.94 -6.22 -8.85
C VAL A 85 -4.62 -5.44 -8.85
N HIS A 86 -4.69 -4.11 -8.84
CA HIS A 86 -3.50 -3.27 -8.77
C HIS A 86 -2.76 -3.39 -7.43
N GLY A 87 -3.48 -3.50 -6.31
CA GLY A 87 -2.92 -3.75 -4.99
C GLY A 87 -2.13 -5.06 -4.94
N GLU A 88 -2.71 -6.15 -5.43
CA GLU A 88 -2.00 -7.44 -5.51
C GLU A 88 -0.75 -7.35 -6.39
N ARG A 89 -0.83 -6.66 -7.53
CA ARG A 89 0.36 -6.48 -8.37
C ARG A 89 1.43 -5.63 -7.67
N LEU A 90 1.03 -4.57 -6.97
CA LEU A 90 1.95 -3.71 -6.23
C LEU A 90 2.63 -4.47 -5.08
N LYS A 91 1.93 -5.37 -4.39
CA LYS A 91 2.54 -6.28 -3.39
C LYS A 91 3.68 -7.10 -4.01
N SER A 92 3.44 -7.70 -5.18
CA SER A 92 4.45 -8.49 -5.90
C SER A 92 5.65 -7.63 -6.33
N ILE A 93 5.40 -6.39 -6.77
CA ILE A 93 6.47 -5.44 -7.10
C ILE A 93 7.31 -5.15 -5.85
N VAL A 94 6.66 -4.78 -4.74
CA VAL A 94 7.35 -4.45 -3.50
C VAL A 94 8.12 -5.65 -2.92
N ALA A 95 7.56 -6.85 -3.02
CA ALA A 95 8.26 -8.06 -2.59
C ALA A 95 9.53 -8.33 -3.40
N ALA A 96 9.56 -7.94 -4.68
CA ALA A 96 10.71 -8.17 -5.56
C ALA A 96 11.79 -7.08 -5.44
N VAL A 97 11.41 -5.80 -5.29
CA VAL A 97 12.37 -4.67 -5.38
C VAL A 97 12.36 -3.73 -4.17
N GLY A 98 11.55 -4.01 -3.14
CA GLY A 98 11.24 -3.03 -2.10
C GLY A 98 10.34 -1.91 -2.62
N TRP A 99 10.31 -0.77 -1.92
CA TRP A 99 9.57 0.39 -2.44
C TRP A 99 10.24 0.89 -3.73
N PRO A 100 9.50 1.06 -4.85
CA PRO A 100 10.09 1.56 -6.09
C PRO A 100 10.74 2.93 -5.87
N THR A 101 11.96 3.09 -6.38
CA THR A 101 12.75 4.32 -6.22
C THR A 101 12.84 5.11 -7.53
N PRO A 102 13.18 6.41 -7.50
CA PRO A 102 13.38 7.19 -8.72
C PRO A 102 14.46 6.61 -9.64
N ALA A 103 15.50 5.99 -9.08
CA ALA A 103 16.55 5.33 -9.86
C ALA A 103 16.03 4.12 -10.66
N LEU A 104 15.02 3.40 -10.12
CA LEU A 104 14.46 2.22 -10.76
C LEU A 104 13.33 2.56 -11.73
N VAL A 105 12.44 3.48 -11.36
CA VAL A 105 11.19 3.70 -12.11
C VAL A 105 10.93 5.17 -12.48
N GLY A 106 11.87 6.07 -12.20
CA GLY A 106 11.66 7.52 -12.36
C GLY A 106 10.68 8.08 -11.33
N GLU A 107 10.65 9.41 -11.19
CA GLU A 107 9.73 10.09 -10.26
C GLU A 107 8.26 9.82 -10.58
N ASP A 108 7.93 9.67 -11.87
CA ASP A 108 6.58 9.37 -12.33
C ASP A 108 6.15 7.93 -11.99
N GLY A 109 7.08 6.97 -12.04
CA GLY A 109 6.85 5.61 -11.57
C GLY A 109 6.65 5.54 -10.06
N VAL A 110 7.44 6.27 -9.26
CA VAL A 110 7.24 6.37 -7.80
C VAL A 110 5.87 6.95 -7.48
N ARG A 111 5.50 8.06 -8.16
CA ARG A 111 4.17 8.68 -8.02
C ARG A 111 3.04 7.72 -8.41
N ALA A 112 3.24 6.91 -9.45
CA ALA A 112 2.28 5.88 -9.85
C ALA A 112 2.13 4.81 -8.77
N ALA A 113 3.24 4.26 -8.27
CA ALA A 113 3.24 3.28 -7.17
C ALA A 113 2.51 3.83 -5.93
N PHE A 114 2.80 5.06 -5.53
CA PHE A 114 2.13 5.70 -4.39
C PHE A 114 0.63 5.89 -4.61
N THR A 115 0.22 6.33 -5.81
CA THR A 115 -1.22 6.52 -6.12
C THR A 115 -1.97 5.18 -6.07
N LEU A 116 -1.38 4.12 -6.62
CA LEU A 116 -1.96 2.77 -6.57
C LEU A 116 -2.06 2.25 -5.13
N LEU A 117 -1.05 2.52 -4.29
CA LEU A 117 -1.09 2.20 -2.86
C LEU A 117 -2.25 2.91 -2.14
N GLN A 118 -2.41 4.22 -2.38
CA GLN A 118 -3.50 4.99 -1.77
C GLN A 118 -4.89 4.48 -2.17
N HIS A 119 -5.04 3.93 -3.37
CA HIS A 119 -6.31 3.39 -3.87
C HIS A 119 -6.57 1.95 -3.43
N ALA A 120 -5.62 1.28 -2.77
CA ALA A 120 -5.79 -0.06 -2.20
C ALA A 120 -6.64 -0.07 -0.92
N ASP A 121 -7.77 0.65 -0.90
CA ASP A 121 -8.66 0.82 0.28
C ASP A 121 -9.32 -0.49 0.75
N HIS A 122 -9.32 -1.51 -0.10
CA HIS A 122 -9.77 -2.86 0.23
C HIS A 122 -8.79 -3.59 1.17
N ASP A 123 -7.53 -3.16 1.25
CA ASP A 123 -6.48 -3.78 2.08
C ASP A 123 -5.73 -2.70 2.90
N PRO A 124 -6.35 -2.21 3.98
CA PRO A 124 -5.74 -1.25 4.89
C PRO A 124 -4.51 -1.80 5.61
N GLU A 125 -4.45 -3.12 5.86
CA GLU A 125 -3.28 -3.74 6.47
C GLU A 125 -2.06 -3.69 5.54
N PHE A 126 -2.27 -3.83 4.23
CA PHE A 126 -1.21 -3.60 3.25
C PHE A 126 -0.72 -2.15 3.29
N GLN A 127 -1.62 -1.17 3.33
CA GLN A 127 -1.24 0.23 3.49
C GLN A 127 -0.39 0.46 4.75
N GLU A 128 -0.78 -0.15 5.87
CA GLU A 128 -0.02 -0.10 7.13
C GLU A 128 1.37 -0.72 7.02
N ARG A 129 1.51 -1.88 6.37
CA ARG A 129 2.80 -2.53 6.13
C ARG A 129 3.71 -1.70 5.22
N MET A 130 3.15 -0.91 4.31
CA MET A 130 3.93 -0.05 3.41
C MET A 130 4.38 1.25 4.05
N LEU A 131 3.71 1.73 5.09
CA LEU A 131 4.02 3.02 5.72
C LEU A 131 5.50 3.13 6.18
N PRO A 132 6.12 2.13 6.83
CA PRO A 132 7.54 2.19 7.19
C PRO A 132 8.48 2.28 5.99
N LEU A 133 8.19 1.56 4.90
CA LEU A 133 8.99 1.63 3.66
C LEU A 133 8.87 3.01 3.01
N LEU A 134 7.67 3.59 3.01
CA LEU A 134 7.43 4.93 2.50
C LEU A 134 8.12 6.01 3.35
N GLN A 135 8.14 5.84 4.68
CA GLN A 135 8.87 6.71 5.60
C GLN A 135 10.37 6.69 5.35
N ASP A 136 10.96 5.50 5.17
CA ASP A 136 12.37 5.35 4.83
C ASP A 136 12.69 5.97 3.46
N ALA A 137 11.87 5.70 2.44
CA ALA A 137 12.02 6.31 1.12
C ALA A 137 11.94 7.85 1.19
N ALA A 138 11.04 8.41 2.03
CA ALA A 138 10.91 9.86 2.19
C ALA A 138 12.11 10.45 2.93
N TYR A 139 12.66 9.74 3.92
CA TYR A 139 13.89 10.12 4.60
C TYR A 139 15.07 10.19 3.62
N ARG A 140 15.13 9.25 2.67
CA ARG A 140 16.14 9.21 1.60
C ARG A 140 15.85 10.16 0.42
N GLY A 141 14.74 10.90 0.45
CA GLY A 141 14.36 11.84 -0.62
C GLY A 141 13.86 11.16 -1.90
N GLU A 142 13.50 9.88 -1.83
CA GLU A 142 13.05 9.07 -2.98
C GLU A 142 11.54 9.14 -3.20
N THR A 143 10.78 9.57 -2.19
CA THR A 143 9.36 9.87 -2.30
C THR A 143 9.06 11.18 -1.55
N PRO A 144 8.06 11.97 -1.98
CA PRO A 144 7.65 13.17 -1.26
C PRO A 144 7.21 12.90 0.18
N ARG A 145 7.62 13.75 1.15
CA ARG A 145 7.17 13.63 2.56
C ARG A 145 5.65 13.72 2.72
N ARG A 146 5.00 14.52 1.89
CA ARG A 146 3.54 14.61 1.84
C ARG A 146 2.86 13.26 1.61
N ASP A 147 3.48 12.35 0.88
CA ASP A 147 2.90 11.04 0.57
C ASP A 147 2.79 10.18 1.84
N VAL A 148 3.77 10.31 2.76
CA VAL A 148 3.71 9.73 4.11
C VAL A 148 2.54 10.32 4.90
N ALA A 149 2.33 11.63 4.84
CA ALA A 149 1.22 12.29 5.54
C ALA A 149 -0.15 11.81 5.04
N TYR A 150 -0.33 11.71 3.72
CA TYR A 150 -1.55 11.19 3.10
C TYR A 150 -1.86 9.75 3.53
N LEU A 151 -0.86 8.85 3.47
CA LEU A 151 -1.05 7.46 3.85
C LEU A 151 -1.32 7.33 5.36
N THR A 152 -0.63 8.10 6.19
CA THR A 152 -0.82 8.13 7.65
C THR A 152 -2.26 8.51 8.02
N ASP A 153 -2.77 9.59 7.45
CA ASP A 153 -4.14 10.03 7.73
C ASP A 153 -5.19 9.05 7.18
N ARG A 154 -4.93 8.41 6.04
CA ARG A 154 -5.80 7.37 5.47
C ARG A 154 -5.91 6.15 6.36
N ILE A 155 -4.78 5.64 6.86
CA ILE A 155 -4.73 4.55 7.85
C ILE A 155 -5.47 4.95 9.12
N ARG A 156 -5.23 6.17 9.65
CA ARG A 156 -5.89 6.66 10.86
C ARG A 156 -7.41 6.75 10.67
N ARG A 157 -7.86 7.31 9.54
CA ARG A 157 -9.27 7.37 9.19
C ARG A 157 -9.91 5.98 9.16
N TRP A 158 -9.25 5.01 8.52
CA TRP A 158 -9.75 3.63 8.50
C TRP A 158 -9.86 3.03 9.91
N ARG A 159 -8.89 3.32 10.80
CA ARG A 159 -8.93 2.93 12.22
C ARG A 159 -9.90 3.76 13.08
N GLY A 160 -10.69 4.66 12.50
CA GLY A 160 -11.59 5.56 13.23
C GLY A 160 -10.87 6.53 14.16
N ARG A 161 -9.60 6.85 13.87
CA ARG A 161 -8.76 7.77 14.65
C ARG A 161 -8.72 9.15 14.00
N PRO A 162 -8.62 10.23 14.80
CA PRO A 162 -8.34 11.56 14.28
C PRO A 162 -7.02 11.60 13.48
N GLN A 163 -7.04 12.38 12.41
CA GLN A 163 -5.93 12.60 11.48
C GLN A 163 -4.84 13.49 12.09
N VAL A 164 -3.61 13.34 11.64
CA VAL A 164 -2.49 14.22 12.04
C VAL A 164 -2.45 15.47 11.20
N TYR A 165 -2.63 15.30 9.88
CA TYR A 165 -2.35 16.33 8.89
C TYR A 165 -3.61 16.85 8.19
N GLY A 166 -4.76 16.20 8.39
CA GLY A 166 -6.05 16.62 7.86
C GLY A 166 -6.16 16.50 6.34
N THR A 167 -5.63 15.43 5.76
CA THR A 167 -5.59 15.20 4.30
C THR A 167 -6.78 14.43 3.75
N GLN A 168 -7.58 13.77 4.59
CA GLN A 168 -8.69 12.90 4.19
C GLN A 168 -10.04 13.54 4.56
N TYR A 169 -10.99 13.45 3.64
CA TYR A 169 -12.35 13.96 3.83
C TYR A 169 -13.34 12.81 3.94
N ASP A 170 -14.38 13.01 4.76
CA ASP A 170 -15.52 12.12 4.82
C ASP A 170 -16.69 12.67 4.00
N ILE A 171 -17.59 11.77 3.62
CA ILE A 171 -18.89 12.12 3.05
C ILE A 171 -19.92 11.92 4.16
N ALA A 172 -20.79 12.91 4.36
CA ALA A 172 -21.88 12.85 5.32
C ALA A 172 -22.86 11.74 4.92
N ARG A 173 -23.32 10.97 5.91
CA ARG A 173 -24.26 9.86 5.73
C ARG A 173 -25.44 10.00 6.67
N ASP A 174 -26.62 9.56 6.23
CA ASP A 174 -27.82 9.52 7.06
C ASP A 174 -27.78 8.33 8.04
N ARG A 175 -28.82 8.19 8.87
CA ARG A 175 -28.93 7.08 9.84
C ARG A 175 -28.95 5.69 9.20
N ALA A 176 -29.32 5.59 7.92
CA ALA A 176 -29.33 4.35 7.16
C ALA A 176 -27.99 4.10 6.44
N GLY A 177 -26.99 4.98 6.61
CA GLY A 177 -25.68 4.89 5.97
C GLY A 177 -25.64 5.40 4.53
N ARG A 178 -26.71 6.02 4.03
CA ARG A 178 -26.79 6.55 2.66
C ARG A 178 -26.10 7.90 2.60
N GLU A 179 -25.42 8.18 1.50
CA GLU A 179 -24.76 9.47 1.28
C GLU A 179 -25.77 10.61 1.27
N ILE A 180 -25.50 11.65 2.06
CA ILE A 180 -26.27 12.89 2.01
C ILE A 180 -25.74 13.70 0.84
N ARG A 181 -26.65 14.12 -0.05
CA ARG A 181 -26.34 14.93 -1.21
C ARG A 181 -26.86 16.35 -1.06
N ASP A 182 -26.14 17.31 -1.64
CA ASP A 182 -26.57 18.70 -1.70
C ASP A 182 -27.73 18.89 -2.71
N ALA A 183 -28.24 20.13 -2.81
CA ALA A 183 -29.33 20.48 -3.73
C ALA A 183 -29.00 20.21 -5.22
N ASN A 184 -27.71 20.06 -5.57
CA ASN A 184 -27.23 19.76 -6.91
C ASN A 184 -26.89 18.27 -7.10
N GLY A 185 -27.24 17.41 -6.14
CA GLY A 185 -27.00 15.97 -6.20
C GLY A 185 -25.55 15.56 -5.91
N ARG A 186 -24.70 16.45 -5.39
CA ARG A 186 -23.28 16.17 -5.09
C ARG A 186 -23.12 15.63 -3.66
N PRO A 187 -22.10 14.80 -3.38
CA PRO A 187 -21.82 14.36 -2.02
C PRO A 187 -21.59 15.55 -1.09
N THR A 188 -22.24 15.53 0.08
CA THR A 188 -21.98 16.50 1.14
C THR A 188 -20.72 16.07 1.89
N TYR A 189 -19.64 16.84 1.77
CA TYR A 189 -18.39 16.54 2.46
C TYR A 189 -18.43 17.01 3.92
N LEU A 190 -17.63 16.35 4.75
CA LEU A 190 -17.30 16.79 6.11
C LEU A 190 -15.84 17.22 6.15
N ALA A 191 -15.54 18.30 6.87
CA ALA A 191 -14.16 18.69 7.09
C ALA A 191 -13.37 17.55 7.79
N PRO A 192 -12.06 17.41 7.54
CA PRO A 192 -11.24 16.38 8.15
C PRO A 192 -11.34 16.42 9.68
N LEU A 193 -11.47 15.25 10.31
CA LEU A 193 -11.38 15.13 11.77
C LEU A 193 -9.90 15.02 12.15
N VAL A 194 -9.31 16.06 12.74
CA VAL A 194 -7.91 16.12 13.16
C VAL A 194 -7.76 15.95 14.66
N GLU A 195 -6.60 15.49 15.10
CA GLU A 195 -6.29 15.27 16.53
C GLU A 195 -6.23 16.58 17.33
N ASP A 196 -5.75 17.65 16.70
CA ASP A 196 -5.65 18.98 17.29
C ASP A 196 -5.59 20.04 16.18
N LEU A 197 -6.19 21.21 16.43
CA LEU A 197 -6.17 22.35 15.51
C LEU A 197 -4.97 23.27 15.72
N ALA A 198 -4.53 23.45 16.97
CA ALA A 198 -3.53 24.46 17.31
C ALA A 198 -2.20 24.22 16.59
N ASP A 199 -1.76 22.96 16.54
CA ASP A 199 -0.48 22.58 15.94
C ASP A 199 -0.62 22.01 14.52
N LEU A 200 -1.81 22.08 13.91
CA LEU A 200 -2.07 21.44 12.62
C LEU A 200 -1.11 21.93 11.52
N ASP A 201 -0.94 23.24 11.38
CA ASP A 201 -0.07 23.81 10.35
C ASP A 201 1.41 23.55 10.63
N ALA A 202 1.81 23.50 11.90
CA ALA A 202 3.17 23.12 12.27
C ALA A 202 3.47 21.66 11.86
N ARG A 203 2.55 20.71 12.13
CA ARG A 203 2.68 19.31 11.69
C ARG A 203 2.69 19.20 10.17
N ARG A 204 1.84 19.97 9.47
CA ARG A 204 1.79 19.99 8.01
C ARG A 204 3.12 20.46 7.41
N ALA A 205 3.72 21.51 7.98
CA ALA A 205 5.01 22.02 7.53
C ALA A 205 6.12 20.97 7.60
N THR A 206 6.12 20.05 8.59
CA THR A 206 7.15 18.98 8.68
C THR A 206 7.05 17.95 7.54
N MET A 207 5.95 17.94 6.80
CA MET A 207 5.66 17.01 5.71
C MET A 207 5.58 17.69 4.34
N ASP A 208 6.15 18.89 4.21
CA ASP A 208 6.09 19.72 3.00
C ASP A 208 4.64 20.00 2.55
N LEU A 209 3.71 20.01 3.50
CA LEU A 209 2.34 20.44 3.28
C LEU A 209 2.25 21.92 3.64
N GLY A 210 1.66 22.72 2.75
CA GLY A 210 1.29 24.11 3.06
C GLY A 210 0.18 24.19 4.12
N PRO A 211 -0.13 25.41 4.59
CA PRO A 211 -1.18 25.65 5.58
C PRO A 211 -2.50 24.96 5.19
N TRP A 212 -3.22 24.46 6.20
CA TRP A 212 -4.44 23.70 5.98
C TRP A 212 -5.48 24.52 5.23
N ILE A 213 -5.61 25.82 5.54
CA ILE A 213 -6.60 26.68 4.88
C ILE A 213 -6.35 26.82 3.37
N GLU A 214 -5.09 26.95 2.94
CA GLU A 214 -4.74 27.01 1.52
C GLU A 214 -5.02 25.68 0.80
N TYR A 215 -4.73 24.58 1.48
CA TYR A 215 -5.05 23.24 1.00
C TYR A 215 -6.56 23.05 0.86
N GLU A 216 -7.32 23.48 1.85
CA GLU A 216 -8.78 23.44 1.87
C GLU A 216 -9.38 24.23 0.70
N TYR A 217 -8.86 25.43 0.38
CA TYR A 217 -9.29 26.16 -0.82
C TYR A 217 -9.08 25.36 -2.10
N ARG A 218 -7.93 24.65 -2.23
CA ARG A 218 -7.67 23.79 -3.40
C ARG A 218 -8.63 22.61 -3.45
N MET A 219 -8.86 21.94 -2.31
CA MET A 219 -9.74 20.78 -2.23
C MET A 219 -11.20 21.17 -2.49
N ALA A 220 -11.68 22.27 -1.91
CA ALA A 220 -13.01 22.80 -2.14
C ALA A 220 -13.26 23.13 -3.61
N ARG A 221 -12.27 23.70 -4.31
CA ARG A 221 -12.33 23.92 -5.76
C ARG A 221 -12.45 22.62 -6.55
N LEU A 222 -11.61 21.62 -6.24
CA LEU A 222 -11.65 20.31 -6.91
C LEU A 222 -12.96 19.55 -6.65
N GLN A 223 -13.52 19.71 -5.44
CA GLN A 223 -14.78 19.10 -5.01
C GLN A 223 -16.00 19.95 -5.39
N ASN A 224 -15.79 21.12 -6.00
CA ASN A 224 -16.82 22.08 -6.40
C ASN A 224 -17.80 22.41 -5.25
N ARG A 225 -17.25 22.77 -4.09
CA ARG A 225 -17.98 23.18 -2.87
C ARG A 225 -17.36 24.43 -2.26
N ALA A 226 -18.08 25.07 -1.33
CA ALA A 226 -17.49 26.12 -0.49
C ALA A 226 -16.40 25.54 0.43
N PRO A 227 -15.32 26.30 0.71
CA PRO A 227 -14.28 25.87 1.63
C PRO A 227 -14.79 25.83 3.07
N PHE A 228 -14.28 24.89 3.86
CA PHE A 228 -14.48 24.87 5.30
C PHE A 228 -13.60 25.93 5.96
N GLU A 229 -14.12 26.56 7.01
CA GLU A 229 -13.35 27.56 7.78
C GLU A 229 -12.27 26.91 8.65
N ARG A 230 -12.53 25.72 9.17
CA ARG A 230 -11.61 24.93 9.98
C ARG A 230 -11.85 23.42 9.83
N ALA A 231 -10.84 22.63 10.19
CA ALA A 231 -11.01 21.20 10.39
C ALA A 231 -11.86 20.91 11.65
N ARG A 232 -12.37 19.68 11.76
CA ARG A 232 -13.10 19.19 12.93
C ARG A 232 -12.14 18.60 13.97
N THR A 233 -12.56 18.62 15.22
CA THR A 233 -11.89 17.99 16.37
C THR A 233 -12.80 16.94 17.00
N PRO A 234 -12.28 16.05 17.87
CA PRO A 234 -13.12 15.10 18.61
C PRO A 234 -14.24 15.78 19.41
N GLN A 235 -14.01 16.99 19.93
CA GLN A 235 -15.06 17.77 20.61
C GLN A 235 -16.23 18.13 19.69
N ASP A 236 -15.97 18.40 18.40
CA ASP A 236 -17.04 18.70 17.43
C ASP A 236 -17.89 17.45 17.08
N SER A 237 -17.38 16.25 17.39
CA SER A 237 -18.04 14.97 17.05
C SER A 237 -18.92 14.42 18.18
N SER A 238 -18.79 14.92 19.42
CA SER A 238 -19.68 14.57 20.53
C SER A 238 -21.03 15.29 20.48
N ASP A 239 -21.11 16.42 19.77
CA ASP A 239 -22.30 17.27 19.72
C ASP A 239 -23.30 16.87 18.61
N THR A 240 -22.99 15.84 17.82
CA THR A 240 -23.81 15.38 16.68
C THR A 240 -24.44 13.98 16.86
N ARG A 241 -24.46 13.44 18.09
CA ARG A 241 -25.17 12.19 18.42
C ARG A 241 -26.60 12.40 18.89
#